data_AF-A0A951MV64-F1
#
_entry.id   AF-A0A951MV64-F1
#
_cell.length_a   1.000
_cell.length_b   1.000
_cell.length_c   1.000
_cell.angle_alpha   90.00
_cell.angle_beta   90.00
_cell.angle_gamma   90.00
#
_symmetry.space_group_name_H-M   'P 1'
#
loop_
_entity.id
_entity.type
_entity.pdbx_description
1 polymer ?
#
loop_
_entity_poly.entity_id
_entity_poly.type
_entity_poly.pdbx_seq_one_letter_code
_entity_poly.pdbx_strand_id
1 'polypeptide(L)' 'MRIERGTSPARLLEMLSDRFGAFEAIAYSTIKLARHEPQQELSMDLLVAEAVLEFADDLRTATEAATEYGRSDTERGAS' A
#
# COMPACT_ATOMS: atom_id res chain seq x y z
N MET A 1 -19.98 -15.69 2.86
CA MET A 1 -18.99 -14.78 3.45
C MET A 1 -19.75 -13.61 4.04
N ARG A 2 -19.91 -13.56 5.38
CA ARG A 2 -20.62 -12.48 6.06
C ARG A 2 -19.62 -11.35 6.29
N ILE A 3 -19.91 -10.15 5.80
CA ILE A 3 -19.19 -8.95 6.21
C ILE A 3 -19.67 -8.67 7.64
N GLU A 4 -18.84 -9.05 8.61
CA GLU A 4 -19.03 -8.70 10.01
C GLU A 4 -19.11 -7.17 10.15
N ARG A 5 -19.82 -6.67 11.18
CA ARG A 5 -20.08 -5.24 11.37
C ARG A 5 -18.84 -4.37 11.12
N GLY A 6 -18.86 -3.65 9.99
CA GLY A 6 -18.24 -2.34 9.78
C GLY A 6 -16.75 -2.20 10.07
N THR A 7 -15.88 -2.90 9.34
CA THR A 7 -14.47 -2.47 9.28
C THR A 7 -14.42 -1.04 8.73
N SER A 8 -13.87 -0.10 9.51
CA SER A 8 -13.73 1.28 9.04
C SER A 8 -12.86 1.32 7.78
N PRO A 9 -13.09 2.25 6.85
CA PRO A 9 -12.24 2.40 5.67
C PRO A 9 -10.75 2.53 6.02
N ALA A 10 -10.42 3.28 7.09
CA ALA A 10 -9.05 3.37 7.62
C ALA A 10 -8.49 1.99 8.01
N ARG A 11 -9.27 1.16 8.71
CA ARG A 11 -8.82 -0.18 9.11
C ARG A 11 -8.63 -1.10 7.91
N LEU A 12 -9.44 -0.95 6.85
CA LEU A 12 -9.23 -1.68 5.60
C LEU A 12 -7.92 -1.27 4.91
N LEU A 13 -7.63 0.03 4.85
CA LEU A 13 -6.40 0.55 4.26
C LEU A 13 -5.15 0.10 5.04
N GLU A 14 -5.18 0.12 6.38
CA GLU A 14 -4.11 -0.43 7.21
C GLU A 14 -3.86 -1.92 6.91
N MET A 15 -4.93 -2.72 6.85
CA MET A 15 -4.81 -4.15 6.55
C MET A 15 -4.31 -4.41 5.13
N LEU A 16 -4.69 -3.56 4.17
CA LEU A 16 -4.19 -3.61 2.80
C LEU A 16 -2.70 -3.26 2.76
N SER A 17 -2.28 -2.19 3.44
CA SER A 17 -0.88 -1.75 3.50
C SER A 17 0.03 -2.82 4.10
N ASP A 18 -0.38 -3.40 5.24
CA ASP A 18 0.36 -4.49 5.90
C ASP A 18 0.53 -5.72 4.99
N ARG A 19 -0.53 -6.11 4.27
CA ARG A 19 -0.50 -7.26 3.37
C ARG A 19 0.24 -6.99 2.06
N PHE A 20 0.29 -5.73 1.62
CA PHE A 20 0.92 -5.34 0.38
C PHE A 20 2.46 -5.32 0.46
N GLY A 21 3.04 -5.24 1.66
CA GLY A 21 4.48 -5.10 1.86
C GLY A 21 5.34 -6.18 1.19
N ALA A 22 4.82 -7.40 1.02
CA ALA A 22 5.53 -8.46 0.28
C ALA A 22 5.71 -8.11 -1.21
N PHE A 23 4.71 -7.51 -1.84
CA PHE A 23 4.80 -7.07 -3.23
C PHE A 23 5.75 -5.89 -3.38
N GLU A 24 5.69 -4.92 -2.46
CA GLU A 24 6.60 -3.78 -2.41
C GLU A 24 8.07 -4.24 -2.28
N ALA A 25 8.34 -5.22 -1.40
CA ALA A 25 9.68 -5.76 -1.21
C ALA A 25 10.23 -6.48 -2.46
N ILE A 26 9.38 -7.24 -3.17
CA ILE A 26 9.78 -7.90 -4.42
C ILE A 26 10.05 -6.85 -5.51
N ALA A 27 9.16 -5.87 -5.66
CA ALA A 27 9.33 -4.78 -6.63
C ALA A 27 10.63 -3.99 -6.40
N TYR A 28 10.92 -3.63 -5.14
CA TYR A 28 12.16 -2.95 -4.79
C TYR A 28 13.40 -3.78 -5.11
N SER A 29 13.34 -5.09 -4.81
CA SER A 29 14.43 -6.02 -5.12
C SER A 29 14.66 -6.16 -6.63
N THR A 30 13.58 -6.23 -7.41
CA THR A 30 13.62 -6.27 -8.88
C THR A 30 14.30 -5.04 -9.46
N ILE A 31 13.91 -3.83 -9.04
CA ILE A 31 14.51 -2.58 -9.54
C ILE A 31 16.00 -2.50 -9.19
N LYS A 32 16.38 -2.99 -8.00
CA LYS A 32 17.78 -3.03 -7.59
C LYS A 32 18.60 -4.01 -8.43
N LEU A 33 18.06 -5.20 -8.68
CA LEU A 33 18.72 -6.27 -9.45
C LEU A 33 18.80 -5.96 -10.95
N ALA A 34 17.84 -5.22 -11.51
CA ALA A 34 17.81 -4.85 -12.92
C ALA A 34 19.04 -4.06 -13.40
N ARG A 35 19.85 -3.52 -12.48
CA ARG A 35 21.12 -2.85 -12.79
C ARG A 35 22.27 -3.84 -13.06
N HIS A 36 22.09 -5.09 -12.69
CA HIS A 36 23.14 -6.11 -12.65
C HIS A 36 22.75 -7.39 -13.39
N GLU A 37 21.45 -7.70 -13.48
CA GLU A 37 20.95 -8.93 -14.07
C GLU A 37 20.13 -8.68 -15.35
N PRO A 38 20.12 -9.62 -16.31
CA PRO A 38 19.26 -9.54 -17.49
C PRO A 38 17.78 -9.69 -17.10
N GLN A 39 16.88 -9.04 -17.85
CA GLN A 39 15.45 -8.97 -17.52
C GLN A 39 14.78 -10.33 -17.29
N GLN A 40 15.16 -11.35 -18.05
CA GLN A 40 14.62 -12.71 -17.95
C GLN A 40 14.95 -13.44 -16.65
N GLU A 41 15.90 -12.93 -15.87
CA GLU A 41 16.31 -13.47 -14.57
C GLU A 41 15.67 -12.71 -13.38
N LEU A 42 14.95 -11.62 -13.66
CA LEU A 42 14.24 -10.85 -12.64
C LEU A 42 12.97 -11.56 -12.19
N SER A 43 12.67 -11.47 -10.90
CA SER A 43 11.47 -12.08 -10.30
C SER A 43 10.17 -11.34 -10.65
N MET A 44 10.27 -10.15 -11.25
CA MET A 44 9.16 -9.33 -11.68
C MET A 44 9.60 -8.51 -12.91
N ASP A 45 8.66 -8.23 -13.82
CA ASP A 45 8.89 -7.27 -14.90
C ASP A 45 9.14 -5.87 -14.31
N LEU A 46 10.00 -5.08 -14.96
CA LEU A 46 10.39 -3.76 -14.45
C LEU A 46 9.24 -2.76 -14.40
N LEU A 47 8.38 -2.74 -15.43
CA LEU A 47 7.23 -1.84 -15.44
C LEU A 47 6.21 -2.24 -14.37
N VAL A 48 6.07 -3.54 -14.13
CA VAL A 48 5.23 -4.04 -13.03
C VAL A 48 5.81 -3.64 -11.68
N ALA A 49 7.13 -3.71 -11.49
CA ALA A 49 7.78 -3.30 -10.26
C ALA A 49 7.58 -1.79 -9.99
N GLU A 50 7.73 -0.95 -11.02
CA GLU A 50 7.47 0.49 -10.90
C GLU A 50 6.00 0.76 -10.51
N ALA A 51 5.04 0.12 -11.19
CA ALA A 51 3.62 0.27 -10.87
C ALA A 51 3.27 -0.23 -9.44
N VAL A 52 3.93 -1.28 -8.96
CA VAL A 52 3.76 -1.78 -7.59
C VAL A 52 4.26 -0.75 -6.56
N LEU A 53 5.39 -0.10 -6.81
CA LEU A 53 5.91 0.94 -5.91
C LEU A 53 5.04 2.21 -5.94
N GLU A 54 4.58 2.62 -7.11
CA GLU A 54 3.62 3.75 -7.25
C GLU A 54 2.33 3.47 -6.45
N PHE A 55 1.77 2.26 -6.59
CA PHE A 55 0.60 1.88 -5.81
C PHE A 55 0.89 1.84 -4.29
N ALA A 56 2.09 1.44 -3.86
CA ALA A 56 2.45 1.48 -2.45
C ALA A 56 2.49 2.92 -1.90
N ASP A 57 3.00 3.87 -2.69
CA ASP A 57 2.97 5.30 -2.36
C ASP A 57 1.52 5.83 -2.25
N ASP A 58 0.67 5.49 -3.22
CA ASP A 58 -0.75 5.86 -3.21
C ASP A 58 -1.49 5.28 -2.01
N LEU A 59 -1.21 4.02 -1.66
CA LEU A 59 -1.81 3.34 -0.52
C LEU A 59 -1.39 3.98 0.81
N ARG A 60 -0.12 4.37 0.95
CA ARG A 60 0.35 5.14 2.11
C ARG A 60 -0.37 6.49 2.19
N THR A 61 -0.44 7.23 1.09
CA THR A 61 -1.13 8.52 1.00
C THR A 61 -2.61 8.41 1.39
N ALA A 62 -3.32 7.40 0.87
CA ALA A 62 -4.72 7.16 1.19
C ALA A 62 -4.92 6.78 2.67
N THR A 63 -4.01 6.01 3.25
CA THR A 63 -4.05 5.63 4.66
C THR A 63 -3.90 6.85 5.56
N GLU A 64 -2.91 7.70 5.28
CA GLU A 64 -2.68 8.95 6.03
C GLU A 64 -3.91 9.88 5.97
N ALA A 65 -4.47 10.09 4.78
CA ALA A 65 -5.67 10.90 4.60
C ALA A 65 -6.89 10.34 5.37
N ALA A 66 -7.06 9.01 5.40
CA ALA A 66 -8.14 8.38 6.15
C ALA A 66 -7.97 8.53 7.67
N THR A 67 -6.74 8.48 8.17
CA THR A 67 -6.43 8.72 9.59
C THR A 67 -6.71 10.17 9.98
N GLU A 68 -6.31 11.13 9.15
CA GLU A 68 -6.55 12.57 9.40
C GLU A 68 -8.05 12.92 9.40
N TYR A 69 -8.82 12.34 8.47
CA TYR A 69 -10.28 12.50 8.42
C TYR A 69 -10.95 12.00 9.72
N GLY A 70 -10.58 10.79 10.18
CA GLY A 70 -11.12 10.22 11.42
C GLY A 70 -10.79 11.04 12.68
N ARG A 71 -9.64 11.72 12.69
CA ARG A 71 -9.24 12.62 13.77
C ARG A 71 -10.09 13.90 13.79
N SER A 72 -10.30 14.50 12.61
CA SER A 72 -11.06 15.74 12.44
C SER A 72 -12.53 15.61 12.85
N ASP A 73 -13.16 14.45 12.60
CA ASP A 73 -14.54 14.17 13.02
C ASP A 73 -14.66 14.02 14.54
N THR A 74 -13.63 13.46 15.19
CA THR A 74 -13.60 13.30 16.65
C THR A 74 -13.46 14.65 17.36
N GLU A 75 -12.70 15.59 16.79
CA GLU A 75 -12.51 16.94 17.34
C GLU A 75 -13.76 17.83 17.17
N ARG A 76 -14.52 17.69 16.07
CA ARG A 76 -15.79 18.42 15.85
C ARG A 76 -16.96 17.93 16.70
N GLY A 77 -16.97 16.65 17.09
CA GLY A 77 -18.01 16.09 17.96
C GLY A 77 -17.88 16.46 19.45
N ALA A 78 -16.76 17.08 19.84
CA ALA A 78 -16.43 17.45 21.22
C ALA A 78 -16.58 18.97 21.52
N SER A 79 -17.06 19.75 20.55
CA SER A 79 -17.39 21.19 20.70
C SER A 79 -18.90 21.41 20.78
#